data_AF-A0A925DMH2-F1
#
_entry.id   AF-A0A925DMH2-F1
#
_cell.length_a   1.000
_cell.length_b   1.000
_cell.length_c   1.000
_cell.angle_alpha   90.00
_cell.angle_beta   90.00
_cell.angle_gamma   90.00
#
_symmetry.space_group_name_H-M   'P 1'
#
loop_
_entity.id
_entity.type
_entity.pdbx_description
1 polymer ?
#
loop_
_entity_poly.entity_id
_entity_poly.type
_entity_poly.pdbx_seq_one_letter_code
_entity_poly.pdbx_strand_id
1 'polypeptide(L)'
;MKARWIYFDIPYSESADKMRGLLGFEDEKKISVINSDGCRDIPETILKLENLAVEKGVLIDTSIVLVYPHDDRHGLAWPVKEQSEKKGWQFSRQIPADFYPPAEDLILYSSFDDGSQEMHFDISGAQQKIMNLNAAARDEFSEGDMLPVMGKLRHALRVSVRNLGWASPLTVYTLRNLLTAFNATGNYENQNEGIFLIKQLIHAFTDSPPTAEAWSDSMNLIEELAVLLEGTGNPELAIVVRSLTVFII
;
A
#
# COMPACT_ATOMS: atom_id res chain seq x y z
N MET A 1 15.30 -9.90 17.89
CA MET A 1 14.34 -9.26 16.98
C MET A 1 13.22 -8.60 17.78
N LYS A 2 12.76 -7.42 17.37
CA LYS A 2 11.69 -6.68 18.08
C LYS A 2 10.58 -6.26 17.11
N ALA A 3 9.34 -6.61 17.43
CA ALA A 3 8.18 -6.17 16.67
C ALA A 3 8.00 -4.65 16.73
N ARG A 4 7.60 -4.06 15.60
CA ARG A 4 7.40 -2.61 15.46
C ARG A 4 5.96 -2.27 15.10
N TRP A 5 5.34 -3.04 14.22
CA TRP A 5 3.97 -2.80 13.80
C TRP A 5 3.27 -4.07 13.32
N ILE A 6 1.93 -4.07 13.41
CA ILE A 6 1.07 -5.03 12.71
C ILE A 6 0.18 -4.23 11.75
N TYR A 7 0.30 -4.52 10.47
CA TYR A 7 -0.53 -3.93 9.42
C TYR A 7 -1.68 -4.88 9.06
N PHE A 8 -2.90 -4.37 9.07
CA PHE A 8 -4.09 -5.11 8.68
C PHE A 8 -4.43 -4.82 7.21
N ASP A 9 -4.25 -5.84 6.38
CA ASP A 9 -4.62 -5.82 4.98
C ASP A 9 -6.04 -6.40 4.82
N ILE A 10 -7.03 -5.52 5.01
CA ILE A 10 -8.45 -5.88 4.91
C ILE A 10 -8.94 -5.68 3.47
N PRO A 11 -9.51 -6.71 2.82
CA PRO A 11 -10.05 -6.62 1.46
C PRO A 11 -11.12 -5.54 1.33
N TYR A 12 -11.28 -4.98 0.13
CA TYR A 12 -12.36 -4.04 -0.15
C TYR A 12 -13.71 -4.72 -0.36
N SER A 13 -13.71 -6.04 -0.60
CA SER A 13 -14.93 -6.78 -0.85
C SER A 13 -15.77 -6.98 0.39
N GLU A 14 -17.07 -6.67 0.26
CA GLU A 14 -18.06 -7.03 1.27
C GLU A 14 -18.27 -8.55 1.36
N SER A 15 -17.92 -9.30 0.30
CA SER A 15 -18.02 -10.76 0.26
C SER A 15 -16.76 -11.48 0.76
N ALA A 16 -15.68 -10.75 1.05
CA ALA A 16 -14.47 -11.35 1.59
C ALA A 16 -14.71 -11.90 2.99
N ASP A 17 -14.27 -13.14 3.23
CA ASP A 17 -14.38 -13.83 4.51
C ASP A 17 -13.03 -13.97 5.23
N LYS A 18 -11.95 -13.50 4.58
CA LYS A 18 -10.58 -13.57 5.07
C LYS A 18 -9.87 -12.24 4.89
N MET A 19 -8.88 -12.00 5.74
CA MET A 19 -7.93 -10.91 5.63
C MET A 19 -6.51 -11.38 5.93
N ARG A 20 -5.54 -10.49 5.69
CA ARG A 20 -4.13 -10.72 5.94
C ARG A 20 -3.61 -9.77 7.01
N GLY A 21 -2.78 -10.29 7.91
CA GLY A 21 -1.98 -9.50 8.82
C GLY A 21 -0.50 -9.55 8.45
N LEU A 22 0.20 -8.44 8.62
CA LEU A 22 1.63 -8.33 8.38
C LEU A 22 2.30 -7.80 9.65
N LEU A 23 3.25 -8.56 10.21
CA LEU A 23 4.05 -8.16 11.36
C LEU A 23 5.42 -7.68 10.88
N GLY A 24 5.68 -6.39 11.00
CA GLY A 24 7.00 -5.82 10.80
C GLY A 24 7.83 -5.86 12.08
N PHE A 25 9.07 -6.32 11.96
CA PHE A 25 9.99 -6.43 13.09
C PHE A 25 11.41 -6.04 12.68
N GLU A 26 12.14 -5.49 13.63
CA GLU A 26 13.52 -5.10 13.45
C GLU A 26 14.46 -6.26 13.78
N ASP A 27 15.36 -6.54 12.83
CA ASP A 27 16.46 -7.48 12.94
C ASP A 27 17.73 -6.83 12.37
N GLU A 28 18.79 -6.74 13.18
CA GLU A 28 20.08 -6.15 12.76
C GLU A 28 20.00 -4.79 12.02
N LYS A 29 19.09 -3.90 12.44
CA LYS A 29 18.77 -2.59 11.82
C LYS A 29 18.04 -2.64 10.48
N LYS A 30 17.56 -3.81 10.06
CA LYS A 30 16.67 -4.02 8.92
C LYS A 30 15.26 -4.32 9.43
N ILE A 31 14.25 -3.86 8.71
CA ILE A 31 12.87 -4.28 8.96
C ILE A 31 12.56 -5.48 8.06
N SER A 32 12.16 -6.57 8.70
CA SER A 32 11.67 -7.78 8.06
C SER A 32 10.17 -7.94 8.34
N VAL A 33 9.48 -8.73 7.52
CA VAL A 33 8.03 -8.92 7.62
C VAL A 33 7.70 -10.41 7.73
N ILE A 34 6.75 -10.73 8.61
CA ILE A 34 6.07 -12.03 8.65
C ILE A 34 4.59 -11.79 8.33
N ASN A 35 4.01 -12.59 7.45
CA ASN A 35 2.59 -12.51 7.13
C ASN A 35 1.79 -13.65 7.77
N SER A 36 0.51 -13.38 7.99
CA SER A 36 -0.52 -14.36 8.36
C SER A 36 -1.74 -14.13 7.47
N ASP A 37 -1.95 -15.05 6.53
CA ASP A 37 -3.06 -14.98 5.58
C ASP A 37 -4.27 -15.78 6.09
N GLY A 38 -5.44 -15.59 5.46
CA GLY A 38 -6.62 -16.41 5.74
C GLY A 38 -7.19 -16.23 7.14
N CYS A 39 -7.09 -15.03 7.72
CA CYS A 39 -7.61 -14.73 9.05
C CYS A 39 -9.03 -14.18 8.96
N ARG A 40 -9.95 -14.63 9.82
CA ARG A 40 -11.36 -14.21 9.74
C ARG A 40 -11.61 -12.81 10.32
N ASP A 41 -10.86 -12.43 11.35
CA ASP A 41 -11.06 -11.17 12.06
C ASP A 41 -9.77 -10.66 12.73
N ILE A 42 -9.83 -9.42 13.25
CA ILE A 42 -8.70 -8.71 13.86
C ILE A 42 -8.11 -9.48 15.07
N PRO A 43 -8.93 -9.97 16.03
CA PRO A 43 -8.42 -10.82 17.11
C PRO A 43 -7.67 -12.07 16.64
N GLU A 44 -8.22 -12.82 15.66
CA GLU A 44 -7.58 -14.02 15.11
C GLU A 44 -6.25 -13.68 14.45
N THR A 45 -6.20 -12.61 13.66
CA THR A 45 -4.98 -12.14 13.01
C THR A 45 -3.89 -11.81 14.03
N ILE A 46 -4.23 -11.07 15.09
CA ILE A 46 -3.25 -10.72 16.14
C ILE A 46 -2.74 -12.00 16.81
N LEU A 47 -3.62 -12.92 17.19
CA LEU A 47 -3.23 -14.17 17.84
C LEU A 47 -2.29 -15.02 16.95
N LYS A 48 -2.58 -15.15 15.66
CA LYS A 48 -1.71 -15.88 14.72
C LYS A 48 -0.34 -15.21 14.60
N LEU A 49 -0.29 -13.88 14.46
CA LEU A 49 0.98 -13.16 14.37
C LEU A 49 1.78 -13.22 15.67
N GLU A 50 1.12 -13.22 16.83
CA GLU A 50 1.77 -13.43 18.13
C GLU A 50 2.44 -14.82 18.21
N ASN A 51 1.74 -15.86 17.78
CA ASN A 51 2.30 -17.22 17.74
C ASN A 51 3.50 -17.31 16.78
N LEU A 52 3.36 -16.76 15.57
CA LEU A 52 4.45 -16.72 14.58
C LEU A 52 5.67 -15.91 15.08
N ALA A 53 5.42 -14.83 15.84
CA ALA A 53 6.48 -14.04 16.45
C ALA A 53 7.26 -14.87 17.48
N VAL A 54 6.56 -15.62 18.34
CA VAL A 54 7.20 -16.52 19.33
C VAL A 54 8.03 -17.59 18.63
N GLU A 55 7.49 -18.25 17.60
CA GLU A 55 8.21 -19.27 16.82
C GLU A 55 9.49 -18.74 16.18
N LYS A 56 9.47 -17.46 15.77
CA LYS A 56 10.61 -16.80 15.14
C LYS A 56 11.50 -16.03 16.13
N GLY A 57 11.24 -16.08 17.44
CA GLY A 57 12.03 -15.34 18.43
C GLY A 57 11.91 -13.81 18.32
N VAL A 58 10.80 -13.31 17.81
CA VAL A 58 10.45 -11.89 17.73
C VAL A 58 9.73 -11.46 19.00
N LEU A 59 10.29 -10.50 19.72
CA LEU A 59 9.68 -9.95 20.92
C LEU A 59 8.56 -8.95 20.54
N ILE A 60 7.34 -9.20 21.02
CA ILE A 60 6.23 -8.25 21.00
C ILE A 60 6.09 -7.61 22.37
N ASP A 61 6.21 -6.28 22.45
CA ASP A 61 6.03 -5.50 23.67
C ASP A 61 5.00 -4.38 23.47
N THR A 62 4.84 -3.50 24.46
CA THR A 62 3.84 -2.42 24.43
C THR A 62 4.14 -1.29 23.44
N SER A 63 5.32 -1.29 22.80
CA SER A 63 5.70 -0.26 21.82
C SER A 63 5.24 -0.56 20.40
N ILE A 64 4.54 -1.68 20.17
CA ILE A 64 4.02 -2.05 18.86
C ILE A 64 2.87 -1.13 18.43
N VAL A 65 2.80 -0.87 17.13
CA VAL A 65 1.76 -0.06 16.49
C VAL A 65 0.82 -0.96 15.67
N LEU A 66 -0.48 -0.95 15.99
CA LEU A 66 -1.50 -1.51 15.10
C LEU A 66 -1.85 -0.50 14.01
N VAL A 67 -1.71 -0.93 12.76
CA VAL A 67 -1.88 -0.09 11.57
C VAL A 67 -3.08 -0.56 10.77
N TYR A 68 -4.05 0.33 10.61
CA TYR A 68 -5.12 0.18 9.63
C TYR A 68 -5.04 1.35 8.63
N PRO A 69 -4.88 1.10 7.31
CA PRO A 69 -4.64 2.15 6.31
C PRO A 69 -5.66 3.28 6.34
N HIS A 70 -5.22 4.48 5.93
CA HIS A 70 -6.05 5.67 5.93
C HIS A 70 -7.14 5.69 4.83
N ASP A 71 -8.16 4.83 4.93
CA ASP A 71 -9.33 4.82 4.03
C ASP A 71 -10.67 5.21 4.70
N ASP A 72 -11.70 5.42 3.89
CA ASP A 72 -13.05 5.84 4.28
C ASP A 72 -13.85 4.78 5.06
N ARG A 73 -13.32 3.57 5.24
CA ARG A 73 -14.00 2.47 5.95
C ARG A 73 -13.73 2.55 7.46
N HIS A 74 -14.13 3.66 8.08
CA HIS A 74 -13.92 3.92 9.51
C HIS A 74 -14.45 2.81 10.43
N GLY A 75 -15.53 2.14 10.04
CA GLY A 75 -16.08 1.01 10.80
C GLY A 75 -15.08 -0.13 11.01
N LEU A 76 -14.12 -0.31 10.08
CA LEU A 76 -13.07 -1.32 10.18
C LEU A 76 -11.85 -0.85 10.99
N ALA A 77 -11.68 0.47 11.12
CA ALA A 77 -10.63 1.06 11.95
C ALA A 77 -10.90 0.86 13.45
N TRP A 78 -12.18 0.89 13.83
CA TRP A 78 -12.60 0.89 15.22
C TRP A 78 -12.19 -0.38 15.97
N PRO A 79 -12.43 -1.61 15.45
CA PRO A 79 -11.99 -2.80 16.14
C PRO A 79 -10.45 -2.89 16.23
N VAL A 80 -9.70 -2.35 15.27
CA VAL A 80 -8.22 -2.29 15.37
C VAL A 80 -7.80 -1.42 16.54
N LYS A 81 -8.39 -0.23 16.66
CA LYS A 81 -8.16 0.69 17.78
C LYS A 81 -8.55 0.07 19.13
N GLU A 82 -9.70 -0.61 19.20
CA GLU A 82 -10.15 -1.28 20.43
C GLU A 82 -9.15 -2.37 20.86
N GLN A 83 -8.63 -3.15 19.91
CA GLN A 83 -7.62 -4.17 20.22
C GLN A 83 -6.28 -3.56 20.66
N SER A 84 -5.87 -2.42 20.06
CA SER A 84 -4.65 -1.75 20.52
C SER A 84 -4.80 -1.27 21.97
N GLU A 85 -5.94 -0.66 22.32
CA GLU A 85 -6.21 -0.19 23.68
C GLU A 85 -6.21 -1.34 24.70
N LYS A 86 -6.88 -2.47 24.38
CA LYS A 86 -6.92 -3.66 25.25
C LYS A 86 -5.53 -4.22 25.54
N LYS A 87 -4.61 -4.15 24.59
CA LYS A 87 -3.23 -4.65 24.72
C LYS A 87 -2.23 -3.60 25.22
N GLY A 88 -2.66 -2.34 25.40
CA GLY A 88 -1.77 -1.24 25.75
C GLY A 88 -0.80 -0.87 24.63
N TRP A 89 -1.20 -1.07 23.37
CA TRP A 89 -0.46 -0.79 22.15
C TRP A 89 -0.91 0.52 21.51
N GLN A 90 -0.14 1.00 20.54
CA GLN A 90 -0.49 2.21 19.78
C GLN A 90 -1.39 1.87 18.58
N PHE A 91 -2.20 2.83 18.16
CA PHE A 91 -2.97 2.76 16.92
C PHE A 91 -2.49 3.85 15.95
N SER A 92 -2.30 3.49 14.69
CA SER A 92 -1.93 4.42 13.62
C SER A 92 -2.69 4.11 12.34
N ARG A 93 -2.78 5.11 11.47
CA ARG A 93 -3.33 4.95 10.12
C ARG A 93 -2.25 4.69 9.07
N GLN A 94 -0.99 4.69 9.50
CA GLN A 94 0.19 4.52 8.66
C GLN A 94 1.26 3.69 9.41
N ILE A 95 2.08 2.98 8.64
CA ILE A 95 3.32 2.40 9.17
C ILE A 95 4.25 3.57 9.57
N PRO A 96 4.88 3.54 10.75
CA PRO A 96 5.79 4.61 11.14
C PRO A 96 6.96 4.73 10.14
N ALA A 97 7.36 5.98 9.83
CA ALA A 97 8.29 6.31 8.74
C ALA A 97 9.59 5.51 8.75
N ASP A 98 10.20 5.33 9.94
CA ASP A 98 11.48 4.63 10.09
C ASP A 98 11.36 3.10 10.06
N PHE A 99 10.15 2.57 9.95
CA PHE A 99 9.87 1.14 10.05
C PHE A 99 9.28 0.53 8.78
N TYR A 100 9.39 1.18 7.63
CA TYR A 100 9.13 0.51 6.35
C TYR A 100 10.23 -0.52 6.05
N PRO A 101 9.88 -1.73 5.58
CA PRO A 101 10.86 -2.70 5.09
C PRO A 101 11.42 -2.26 3.73
N PRO A 102 12.47 -2.92 3.23
CA PRO A 102 12.83 -2.81 1.82
C PRO A 102 11.65 -3.18 0.91
N ALA A 103 11.58 -2.56 -0.27
CA ALA A 103 10.43 -2.69 -1.17
C ALA A 103 10.33 -4.10 -1.79
N GLU A 104 11.45 -4.80 -1.89
CA GLU A 104 11.55 -6.19 -2.31
C GLU A 104 11.05 -7.18 -1.23
N ASP A 105 11.07 -6.79 0.05
CA ASP A 105 10.68 -7.67 1.17
C ASP A 105 9.19 -7.56 1.51
N LEU A 106 8.51 -6.50 1.06
CA LEU A 106 7.08 -6.32 1.20
C LEU A 106 6.51 -5.62 -0.04
N ILE A 107 5.68 -6.35 -0.77
CA ILE A 107 4.84 -5.79 -1.84
C ILE A 107 3.47 -5.50 -1.25
N LEU A 108 3.18 -4.21 -1.03
CA LEU A 108 1.85 -3.80 -0.60
C LEU A 108 0.88 -3.98 -1.75
N TYR A 109 -0.38 -4.23 -1.40
CA TYR A 109 -1.43 -4.52 -2.38
C TYR A 109 -1.19 -5.77 -3.22
N SER A 110 -0.19 -6.59 -2.85
CA SER A 110 -0.01 -7.95 -3.38
C SER A 110 -1.22 -8.82 -3.05
N SER A 111 -1.51 -9.77 -3.93
CA SER A 111 -2.65 -10.68 -3.80
C SER A 111 -2.51 -11.65 -2.63
N PHE A 112 -3.62 -11.95 -1.97
CA PHE A 112 -3.83 -13.13 -1.15
C PHE A 112 -5.26 -13.64 -1.42
N ASP A 113 -5.54 -14.90 -1.07
CA ASP A 113 -6.90 -15.44 -1.12
C ASP A 113 -7.74 -14.86 0.03
N ASP A 114 -8.58 -13.90 -0.32
CA ASP A 114 -9.54 -13.27 0.60
C ASP A 114 -10.92 -13.93 0.60
N GLY A 115 -11.08 -15.02 -0.16
CA GLY A 115 -12.33 -15.75 -0.34
C GLY A 115 -13.38 -15.03 -1.20
N SER A 116 -13.09 -13.82 -1.68
CA SER A 116 -14.00 -13.07 -2.54
C SER A 116 -13.78 -13.36 -4.02
N GLN A 117 -14.83 -13.19 -4.83
CA GLN A 117 -14.71 -13.12 -6.30
C GLN A 117 -14.36 -11.71 -6.78
N GLU A 118 -14.53 -10.72 -5.90
CA GLU A 118 -14.05 -9.38 -6.15
C GLU A 118 -12.54 -9.46 -6.32
N MET A 119 -12.00 -8.69 -7.26
CA MET A 119 -10.59 -8.76 -7.68
C MET A 119 -10.21 -9.88 -8.65
N HIS A 120 -11.16 -10.74 -9.07
CA HIS A 120 -10.99 -11.66 -10.20
C HIS A 120 -11.65 -11.09 -11.47
N PHE A 121 -11.01 -10.07 -12.03
CA PHE A 121 -11.50 -9.44 -13.26
C PHE A 121 -10.79 -10.04 -14.48
N ASP A 122 -11.44 -9.98 -15.65
CA ASP A 122 -10.69 -9.94 -16.89
C ASP A 122 -9.97 -8.58 -17.02
N ILE A 123 -9.03 -8.48 -17.96
CA ILE A 123 -8.20 -7.26 -18.12
C ILE A 123 -9.10 -6.03 -18.35
N SER A 124 -10.14 -6.16 -19.18
CA SER A 124 -11.05 -5.06 -19.50
C SER A 124 -11.88 -4.61 -18.28
N GLY A 125 -12.43 -5.56 -17.53
CA GLY A 125 -13.17 -5.28 -16.29
C GLY A 125 -12.29 -4.64 -15.22
N ALA A 126 -11.03 -5.09 -15.10
CA ALA A 126 -10.05 -4.46 -14.20
C ALA A 126 -9.81 -3.01 -14.60
N GLN A 127 -9.50 -2.74 -15.87
CA GLN A 127 -9.27 -1.39 -16.39
C GLN A 127 -10.47 -0.48 -16.14
N GLN A 128 -11.69 -0.95 -16.41
CA GLN A 128 -12.90 -0.17 -16.16
C GLN A 128 -13.09 0.15 -14.67
N LYS A 129 -12.89 -0.82 -13.79
CA LYS A 129 -12.99 -0.61 -12.33
C LYS A 129 -11.96 0.40 -11.85
N ILE A 130 -10.71 0.30 -12.30
CA ILE A 130 -9.62 1.22 -11.93
C ILE A 130 -9.92 2.64 -12.41
N MET A 131 -10.39 2.80 -13.65
CA MET A 131 -10.76 4.11 -14.20
C MET A 131 -11.94 4.73 -13.44
N ASN A 132 -12.97 3.93 -13.12
CA ASN A 132 -14.12 4.40 -12.35
C ASN A 132 -13.71 4.87 -10.96
N LEU A 133 -12.84 4.12 -10.27
CA LEU A 133 -12.33 4.51 -8.95
C LEU A 133 -11.48 5.79 -9.01
N ASN A 134 -10.61 5.93 -10.02
CA ASN A 134 -9.82 7.15 -10.23
C ASN A 134 -10.69 8.36 -10.57
N ALA A 135 -11.74 8.18 -11.38
CA ALA A 135 -12.69 9.24 -11.71
C ALA A 135 -13.47 9.69 -10.47
N ALA A 136 -14.04 8.75 -9.71
CA ALA A 136 -14.74 9.06 -8.48
C ALA A 136 -13.83 9.73 -7.44
N ALA A 137 -12.56 9.32 -7.34
CA ALA A 137 -11.59 10.00 -6.46
C ALA A 137 -11.33 11.45 -6.91
N ARG A 138 -11.32 11.74 -8.21
CA ARG A 138 -11.15 13.10 -8.73
C ARG A 138 -12.35 13.99 -8.40
N ASP A 139 -13.55 13.45 -8.51
CA ASP A 139 -14.78 14.17 -8.19
C ASP A 139 -14.78 14.57 -6.70
N GLU A 140 -14.47 13.62 -5.81
CA GLU A 140 -14.37 13.84 -4.36
C GLU A 140 -13.24 14.83 -4.00
N PHE A 141 -12.11 14.77 -4.72
CA PHE A 141 -11.02 15.73 -4.53
C PHE A 141 -11.47 17.16 -4.82
N SER A 142 -12.36 17.36 -5.80
CA SER A 142 -12.91 18.68 -6.11
C SER A 142 -13.86 19.21 -5.02
N GLU A 143 -14.46 18.30 -4.25
CA GLU A 143 -15.31 18.61 -3.09
C GLU A 143 -14.49 18.86 -1.82
N GLY A 144 -13.20 18.50 -1.82
CA GLY A 144 -12.26 18.73 -0.72
C GLY A 144 -12.24 17.65 0.35
N ASP A 145 -12.98 16.55 0.19
CA ASP A 145 -12.95 15.42 1.13
C ASP A 145 -11.80 14.46 0.78
N MET A 146 -10.67 14.63 1.47
CA MET A 146 -9.45 13.87 1.17
C MET A 146 -9.51 12.39 1.60
N LEU A 147 -10.41 12.02 2.51
CA LEU A 147 -10.46 10.65 3.01
C LEU A 147 -11.07 9.67 2.00
N PRO A 148 -12.25 9.93 1.40
CA PRO A 148 -12.79 9.14 0.30
C PRO A 148 -11.85 9.11 -0.91
N VAL A 149 -11.13 10.20 -1.19
CA VAL A 149 -10.09 10.24 -2.23
C VAL A 149 -9.04 9.16 -1.96
N MET A 150 -8.46 9.17 -0.76
CA MET A 150 -7.42 8.21 -0.37
C MET A 150 -7.93 6.76 -0.35
N GLY A 151 -9.15 6.52 0.12
CA GLY A 151 -9.77 5.19 0.10
C GLY A 151 -9.95 4.66 -1.33
N LYS A 152 -10.55 5.47 -2.22
CA LYS A 152 -10.77 5.10 -3.63
C LYS A 152 -9.46 4.88 -4.38
N LEU A 153 -8.45 5.71 -4.18
CA LEU A 153 -7.15 5.58 -4.85
C LEU A 153 -6.35 4.38 -4.35
N ARG A 154 -6.38 4.07 -3.04
CA ARG A 154 -5.77 2.83 -2.52
C ARG A 154 -6.51 1.59 -3.04
N HIS A 155 -7.83 1.64 -3.18
CA HIS A 155 -8.58 0.57 -3.81
C HIS A 155 -8.19 0.42 -5.29
N ALA A 156 -8.16 1.51 -6.05
CA ALA A 156 -7.74 1.50 -7.44
C ALA A 156 -6.34 0.92 -7.60
N LEU A 157 -5.41 1.29 -6.71
CA LEU A 157 -4.04 0.80 -6.71
C LEU A 157 -3.98 -0.70 -6.42
N ARG A 158 -4.83 -1.21 -5.50
CA ARG A 158 -4.94 -2.65 -5.27
C ARG A 158 -5.45 -3.40 -6.48
N VAL A 159 -6.48 -2.88 -7.17
CA VAL A 159 -7.02 -3.51 -8.38
C VAL A 159 -5.98 -3.51 -9.49
N SER A 160 -5.28 -2.40 -9.69
CA SER A 160 -4.28 -2.26 -10.76
C SER A 160 -3.05 -3.13 -10.52
N VAL A 161 -2.48 -3.14 -9.31
CA VAL A 161 -1.34 -4.00 -8.97
C VAL A 161 -1.69 -5.47 -9.14
N ARG A 162 -2.86 -5.92 -8.66
CA ARG A 162 -3.26 -7.33 -8.74
C ARG A 162 -3.52 -7.81 -10.18
N ASN A 163 -4.11 -6.98 -11.02
CA ASN A 163 -4.56 -7.42 -12.35
C ASN A 163 -3.61 -7.03 -13.48
N LEU A 164 -2.81 -5.98 -13.29
CA LEU A 164 -1.96 -5.39 -14.34
C LEU A 164 -0.48 -5.32 -13.93
N GLY A 165 -0.16 -5.47 -12.64
CA GLY A 165 1.20 -5.37 -12.11
C GLY A 165 1.65 -3.92 -11.86
N TRP A 166 2.75 -3.77 -11.12
CA TRP A 166 3.32 -2.48 -10.72
C TRP A 166 3.82 -1.64 -11.89
N ALA A 167 4.42 -2.28 -12.91
CA ALA A 167 4.98 -1.60 -14.09
C ALA A 167 3.95 -1.28 -15.18
N SER A 168 2.66 -1.46 -14.93
CA SER A 168 1.59 -1.08 -15.86
C SER A 168 1.34 0.43 -15.85
N PRO A 169 1.14 1.08 -17.00
CA PRO A 169 0.82 2.50 -17.08
C PRO A 169 -0.38 2.90 -16.20
N LEU A 170 -1.41 2.06 -16.13
CA LEU A 170 -2.61 2.37 -15.35
C LEU A 170 -2.36 2.28 -13.83
N THR A 171 -1.43 1.43 -13.42
CA THR A 171 -0.93 1.38 -12.04
C THR A 171 -0.15 2.65 -11.71
N VAL A 172 0.74 3.09 -12.61
CA VAL A 172 1.53 4.32 -12.45
C VAL A 172 0.62 5.56 -12.43
N TYR A 173 -0.39 5.61 -13.29
CA TYR A 173 -1.41 6.66 -13.29
C TYR A 173 -2.14 6.75 -11.94
N THR A 174 -2.55 5.61 -11.40
CA THR A 174 -3.23 5.55 -10.10
C THR A 174 -2.29 5.97 -8.97
N LEU A 175 -1.04 5.52 -8.99
CA LEU A 175 -0.02 5.92 -8.01
C LEU A 175 0.23 7.42 -8.05
N ARG A 176 0.34 8.01 -9.25
CA ARG A 176 0.50 9.46 -9.46
C ARG A 176 -0.66 10.24 -8.85
N ASN A 177 -1.90 9.77 -9.01
CA ASN A 177 -3.06 10.39 -8.37
C ASN A 177 -3.01 10.25 -6.85
N LEU A 178 -2.59 9.10 -6.32
CA LEU A 178 -2.45 8.89 -4.87
C LEU A 178 -1.38 9.80 -4.27
N LEU A 179 -0.22 9.96 -4.91
CA LEU A 179 0.81 10.89 -4.46
C LEU A 179 0.35 12.34 -4.53
N THR A 180 -0.43 12.71 -5.54
CA THR A 180 -1.04 14.04 -5.62
C THR A 180 -1.96 14.27 -4.41
N ALA A 181 -2.78 13.28 -4.06
CA ALA A 181 -3.62 13.33 -2.87
C ALA A 181 -2.80 13.42 -1.57
N PHE A 182 -1.73 12.63 -1.43
CA PHE A 182 -0.82 12.72 -0.29
C PHE A 182 -0.21 14.12 -0.14
N ASN A 183 0.26 14.71 -1.24
CA ASN A 183 0.82 16.06 -1.24
C ASN A 183 -0.20 17.12 -0.81
N ALA A 184 -1.46 16.99 -1.25
CA ALA A 184 -2.53 17.89 -0.85
C ALA A 184 -2.82 17.84 0.66
N THR A 185 -2.58 16.71 1.33
CA THR A 185 -2.76 16.62 2.80
C THR A 185 -1.65 17.31 3.60
N GLY A 186 -0.45 17.52 3.02
CA GLY A 186 0.73 18.00 3.74
C GLY A 186 1.20 17.09 4.88
N ASN A 187 0.66 15.86 4.99
CA ASN A 187 0.95 14.93 6.07
C ASN A 187 2.24 14.15 5.78
N TYR A 188 3.17 14.15 6.73
CA TYR A 188 4.48 13.52 6.60
C TYR A 188 4.39 11.98 6.50
N GLU A 189 3.50 11.35 7.24
CA GLU A 189 3.32 9.89 7.19
C GLU A 189 2.82 9.41 5.81
N ASN A 190 1.91 10.16 5.18
CA ASN A 190 1.44 9.93 3.82
C ASN A 190 2.59 10.05 2.79
N GLN A 191 3.49 11.02 2.96
CA GLN A 191 4.67 11.15 2.09
C GLN A 191 5.59 9.93 2.21
N ASN A 192 5.78 9.39 3.41
CA ASN A 192 6.59 8.17 3.62
C ASN A 192 5.96 6.93 2.98
N GLU A 193 4.63 6.77 3.10
CA GLU A 193 3.92 5.73 2.34
C GLU A 193 4.16 5.93 0.83
N GLY A 194 4.02 7.14 0.33
CA GLY A 194 4.26 7.46 -1.08
C GLY A 194 5.66 7.10 -1.58
N ILE A 195 6.70 7.42 -0.80
CA ILE A 195 8.10 7.05 -1.09
C ILE A 195 8.25 5.53 -1.14
N PHE A 196 7.63 4.81 -0.20
CA PHE A 196 7.69 3.34 -0.18
C PHE A 196 7.02 2.72 -1.41
N LEU A 197 5.87 3.24 -1.84
CA LEU A 197 5.17 2.78 -3.05
C LEU A 197 5.98 3.08 -4.33
N ILE A 198 6.69 4.22 -4.40
CA ILE A 198 7.61 4.51 -5.50
C ILE A 198 8.77 3.52 -5.55
N LYS A 199 9.30 3.10 -4.39
CA LYS A 199 10.33 2.06 -4.36
C LYS A 199 9.81 0.71 -4.86
N GLN A 200 8.55 0.35 -4.59
CA GLN A 200 7.93 -0.85 -5.17
C GLN A 200 7.77 -0.74 -6.69
N LEU A 201 7.38 0.44 -7.20
CA LEU A 201 7.36 0.71 -8.64
C LEU A 201 8.74 0.52 -9.28
N ILE A 202 9.78 1.13 -8.71
CA ILE A 202 11.15 1.03 -9.22
C ILE A 202 11.60 -0.44 -9.24
N HIS A 203 11.38 -1.18 -8.15
CA HIS A 203 11.72 -2.59 -8.07
C HIS A 203 11.04 -3.41 -9.17
N ALA A 204 9.74 -3.19 -9.40
CA ALA A 204 9.00 -3.89 -10.45
C ALA A 204 9.50 -3.59 -11.87
N PHE A 205 9.86 -2.33 -12.17
CA PHE A 205 10.48 -1.96 -13.44
C PHE A 205 11.83 -2.64 -13.67
N THR A 206 12.61 -2.83 -12.61
CA THR A 206 13.92 -3.49 -12.70
C THR A 206 13.82 -5.01 -12.83
N ASP A 207 12.84 -5.61 -12.14
CA ASP A 207 12.65 -7.06 -12.11
C ASP A 207 11.95 -7.58 -13.36
N SER A 208 10.91 -6.87 -13.81
CA SER A 208 10.09 -7.23 -14.98
C SER A 208 9.87 -5.98 -15.86
N PRO A 209 10.87 -5.60 -16.69
CA PRO A 209 10.81 -4.39 -17.48
C PRO A 209 9.63 -4.41 -18.47
N PRO A 210 8.83 -3.32 -18.56
CA PRO A 210 7.65 -3.29 -19.40
C PRO A 210 8.01 -3.01 -20.87
N THR A 211 7.09 -3.32 -21.78
CA THR A 211 7.31 -3.12 -23.22
C THR A 211 7.05 -1.68 -23.66
N ALA A 212 7.76 -1.23 -24.70
CA ALA A 212 7.53 0.07 -25.32
C ALA A 212 6.11 0.23 -25.88
N GLU A 213 5.53 -0.85 -26.43
CA GLU A 213 4.15 -0.86 -26.90
C GLU A 213 3.16 -0.57 -25.77
N ALA A 214 3.35 -1.16 -24.59
CA ALA A 214 2.48 -0.92 -23.45
C ALA A 214 2.57 0.54 -22.95
N TRP A 215 3.67 1.23 -23.21
CA TRP A 215 4.00 2.53 -22.63
C TRP A 215 3.97 3.72 -23.60
N SER A 216 3.70 3.50 -24.89
CA SER A 216 3.85 4.52 -25.94
C SER A 216 3.15 5.84 -25.62
N ASP A 217 1.96 5.76 -25.04
CA ASP A 217 1.09 6.92 -24.78
C ASP A 217 1.13 7.37 -23.31
N SER A 218 2.03 6.80 -22.50
CA SER A 218 2.06 6.98 -21.04
C SER A 218 3.43 7.37 -20.48
N MET A 219 4.40 7.64 -21.35
CA MET A 219 5.75 8.05 -20.94
C MET A 219 5.77 9.30 -20.05
N ASN A 220 4.82 10.23 -20.23
CA ASN A 220 4.68 11.43 -19.41
C ASN A 220 4.38 11.13 -17.94
N LEU A 221 3.78 9.97 -17.61
CA LEU A 221 3.49 9.60 -16.23
C LEU A 221 4.76 9.49 -15.38
N ILE A 222 5.87 9.04 -15.97
CA ILE A 222 7.16 8.96 -15.28
C ILE A 222 7.66 10.36 -14.91
N GLU A 223 7.55 11.31 -15.84
CA GLU A 223 7.94 12.71 -15.57
C GLU A 223 7.04 13.35 -14.51
N GLU A 224 5.72 13.11 -14.59
CA GLU A 224 4.77 13.63 -13.60
C GLU A 224 5.07 13.12 -12.18
N LEU A 225 5.44 11.83 -12.04
CA LEU A 225 5.88 11.27 -10.77
C LEU A 225 7.17 11.92 -10.27
N ALA A 226 8.14 12.13 -11.15
CA ALA A 226 9.41 12.77 -10.79
C ALA A 226 9.20 14.21 -10.29
N VAL A 227 8.37 14.99 -10.99
CA VAL A 227 8.02 16.37 -10.58
C VAL A 227 7.31 16.38 -9.22
N LEU A 228 6.40 15.45 -8.96
CA LEU A 228 5.75 15.32 -7.65
C LEU A 228 6.78 15.04 -6.54
N LEU A 229 7.78 14.19 -6.80
CA LEU A 229 8.84 13.88 -5.84
C LEU A 229 9.74 15.08 -5.56
N GLU A 230 10.12 15.86 -6.58
CA GLU A 230 10.86 17.11 -6.40
C GLU A 230 10.10 18.09 -5.51
N GLY A 231 8.79 18.26 -5.76
CA GLY A 231 7.92 19.11 -4.96
C GLY A 231 7.77 18.67 -3.49
N THR A 232 8.12 17.43 -3.16
CA THR A 232 8.09 16.89 -1.79
C THR A 232 9.46 16.83 -1.12
N GLY A 233 10.50 17.38 -1.75
CA GLY A 233 11.85 17.36 -1.21
C GLY A 233 12.56 16.01 -1.37
N ASN A 234 12.19 15.22 -2.39
CA ASN A 234 12.83 13.95 -2.72
C ASN A 234 13.50 13.99 -4.13
N PRO A 235 14.40 14.96 -4.40
CA PRO A 235 14.99 15.13 -5.73
C PRO A 235 15.87 13.95 -6.16
N GLU A 236 16.58 13.28 -5.24
CA GLU A 236 17.37 12.10 -5.64
C GLU A 236 16.46 10.97 -6.13
N LEU A 237 15.32 10.74 -5.47
CA LEU A 237 14.36 9.73 -5.91
C LEU A 237 13.71 10.11 -7.23
N ALA A 238 13.45 11.40 -7.47
CA ALA A 238 12.94 11.89 -8.75
C ALA A 238 13.88 11.57 -9.92
N ILE A 239 15.20 11.69 -9.72
CA ILE A 239 16.20 11.33 -10.74
C ILE A 239 16.12 9.82 -11.06
N VAL A 240 15.99 8.98 -10.03
CA VAL A 240 15.83 7.53 -10.21
C VAL A 240 14.52 7.21 -10.94
N VAL A 241 13.43 7.90 -10.64
CA VAL A 241 12.16 7.71 -11.36
C VAL A 241 12.30 8.07 -12.85
N ARG A 242 12.96 9.18 -13.20
CA ARG A 242 13.17 9.54 -14.61
C ARG A 242 13.96 8.50 -15.39
N SER A 243 14.92 7.82 -14.75
CA SER A 243 15.71 6.77 -15.40
C SER A 243 14.92 5.49 -15.68
N LEU A 244 13.70 5.34 -15.13
CA LEU A 244 12.82 4.20 -15.43
C LEU A 244 12.49 4.08 -16.92
N THR A 245 12.52 5.19 -17.66
CA THR A 245 12.33 5.21 -19.12
C THR A 245 13.31 4.32 -19.88
N VAL A 246 14.52 4.08 -19.33
CA VAL A 246 15.56 3.22 -19.94
C VAL A 246 15.21 1.73 -19.83
N PHE A 247 14.36 1.35 -18.88
CA PHE A 247 13.91 -0.03 -18.70
C PHE A 247 12.71 -0.38 -19.60
N ILE A 248 12.14 0.58 -20.32
CA ILE A 248 11.04 0.33 -21.25
C ILE A 248 11.65 -0.17 -22.57
N ILE A 249 11.41 -1.45 -22.90
CA ILE A 249 12.10 -2.16 -24.00
C ILE A 249 11.20 -2.54 -25.18
#